data_AF-A0A2G4GHV4-F1
#
_entry.id   AF-A0A2G4GHV4-F1
#
_cell.length_a   1.000
_cell.length_b   1.000
_cell.length_c   1.000
_cell.angle_alpha   90.00
_cell.angle_beta   90.00
_cell.angle_gamma   90.00
#
_symmetry.space_group_name_H-M   'P 1'
#
loop_
_entity.id
_entity.type
_entity.pdbx_description
1 polymer ?
#
loop_
_entity_poly.entity_id
_entity_poly.type
_entity_poly.pdbx_seq_one_letter_code
_entity_poly.pdbx_strand_id
1 'polypeptide(L)'
;MARHLVNPRQIIASLYIVLFVGIGVGATVLFADAWGEYKQLKAVETASRQRLAIEVARLKAQEIILERLRTDPEFVEKTLRARWGFVKSGEVIYRFPE
;
A
#
# COMPACT_ATOMS: atom_id res chain seq x y z
N MET A 1 66.65 16.35 -19.40
CA MET A 1 65.51 16.47 -18.46
C MET A 1 64.53 17.50 -19.03
N ALA A 2 63.54 17.04 -19.82
CA ALA A 2 62.52 17.91 -20.37
C ALA A 2 61.44 18.14 -19.31
N ARG A 3 61.46 19.30 -18.66
CA ARG A 3 60.42 19.72 -17.72
C ARG A 3 59.25 20.19 -18.57
N HIS A 4 58.28 19.32 -18.84
CA HIS A 4 57.01 19.72 -19.43
C HIS A 4 56.35 20.73 -18.47
N LEU A 5 56.45 22.01 -18.80
CA LEU A 5 55.64 23.06 -18.19
C LEU A 5 54.20 22.78 -18.63
N VAL A 6 53.48 22.02 -17.82
CA VAL A 6 52.10 21.64 -18.08
C VAL A 6 51.28 22.92 -18.19
N ASN A 7 50.55 23.10 -19.30
CA ASN A 7 49.79 24.31 -19.52
C ASN A 7 48.71 24.45 -18.43
N PRO A 8 48.65 25.58 -17.70
CA PRO A 8 47.70 25.74 -16.59
C PRO A 8 46.24 25.61 -17.05
N ARG A 9 45.94 26.01 -18.29
CA ARG A 9 44.63 25.82 -18.92
C ARG A 9 44.25 24.34 -19.06
N GLN A 10 45.22 23.47 -19.35
CA GLN A 10 44.98 22.02 -19.46
C GLN A 10 44.75 21.37 -18.10
N ILE A 11 45.45 21.85 -17.05
CA ILE A 11 45.24 21.38 -15.66
C ILE A 11 43.84 21.78 -15.17
N ILE A 12 43.43 23.02 -15.42
CA ILE A 12 42.09 23.49 -15.03
C ILE A 12 41.02 22.70 -15.79
N ALA A 13 41.19 22.51 -17.11
CA ALA A 13 40.25 21.73 -17.91
C ALA A 13 40.15 20.27 -17.45
N SER A 14 41.27 19.61 -17.14
CA SER A 14 41.24 18.23 -16.64
C SER A 14 40.59 18.12 -15.27
N LEU A 15 40.79 19.10 -14.38
CA LEU A 15 40.10 19.17 -13.09
C LEU A 15 38.58 19.26 -13.27
N TYR A 16 38.10 20.14 -14.15
CA TYR A 16 36.66 20.26 -14.43
C TYR A 16 36.08 18.99 -15.04
N ILE A 17 36.80 18.32 -15.95
CA ILE A 17 36.36 17.05 -16.54
C ILE A 17 36.23 15.99 -15.45
N VAL A 18 37.24 15.84 -14.59
CA VAL A 18 37.19 14.87 -13.48
C VAL A 18 36.03 15.18 -12.54
N LEU A 19 35.82 16.45 -12.21
CA LEU A 19 34.73 16.87 -11.33
C LEU A 19 33.35 16.61 -11.96
N PHE A 20 33.20 16.91 -13.25
CA PHE A 20 31.97 16.67 -14.00
C PHE A 20 31.66 15.18 -14.13
N VAL A 21 32.67 14.36 -14.45
CA VAL A 21 32.51 12.90 -14.53
C VAL A 21 32.20 12.32 -13.15
N GLY A 22 32.86 12.78 -12.09
CA GLY A 22 32.60 12.33 -10.73
C GLY A 22 31.16 12.61 -10.30
N ILE A 23 30.66 13.83 -10.55
CA ILE A 23 29.27 14.20 -10.26
C ILE A 23 28.29 13.41 -11.13
N GLY A 24 28.58 13.28 -12.44
CA GLY A 24 27.72 12.55 -13.37
C GLY A 24 27.57 11.08 -12.99
N VAL A 25 28.67 10.40 -12.70
CA VAL A 25 28.66 9.00 -12.25
C VAL A 25 27.91 8.88 -10.92
N GLY A 26 28.20 9.73 -9.94
CA GLY A 26 27.49 9.73 -8.65
C GLY A 26 25.98 9.90 -8.81
N ALA A 27 25.55 10.86 -9.65
CA ALA A 27 24.13 11.10 -9.93
C ALA A 27 23.46 9.89 -10.60
N THR A 28 24.12 9.24 -11.56
CA THR A 28 23.55 8.07 -12.25
C THR A 28 23.35 6.87 -11.33
N VAL A 29 24.28 6.63 -10.39
CA VAL A 29 24.16 5.54 -9.40
C VAL A 29 22.97 5.77 -8.48
N LEU A 30 22.89 6.97 -7.88
CA LEU A 30 21.78 7.33 -6.98
C LEU A 30 20.43 7.28 -7.70
N PHE A 31 20.38 7.69 -8.97
CA PHE A 31 19.16 7.67 -9.75
C PHE A 31 18.70 6.25 -10.11
N ALA A 32 19.64 5.33 -10.36
CA ALA A 32 19.33 3.94 -10.65
C ALA A 32 18.72 3.23 -9.42
N ASP A 33 19.31 3.44 -8.24
CA ASP A 33 18.80 2.88 -6.98
C ASP A 33 17.40 3.43 -6.65
N ALA A 34 17.21 4.74 -6.77
CA ALA A 34 15.92 5.39 -6.54
C ALA A 34 14.82 4.88 -7.49
N TRP A 35 15.16 4.59 -8.74
CA TRP A 35 14.22 4.01 -9.71
C TRP A 35 13.81 2.58 -9.36
N GLY A 36 14.73 1.80 -8.77
CA GLY A 36 14.46 0.45 -8.28
C GLY A 36 13.47 0.47 -7.12
N GLU A 37 13.74 1.29 -6.11
CA GLU A 37 12.86 1.47 -4.95
C GLU A 37 11.47 1.97 -5.38
N TYR A 38 11.41 2.98 -6.26
CA TYR A 38 10.13 3.51 -6.74
C TYR A 38 9.26 2.43 -7.40
N LYS A 39 9.84 1.54 -8.22
CA LYS A 39 9.10 0.44 -8.84
C LYS A 39 8.59 -0.55 -7.80
N GLN A 40 9.38 -0.88 -6.79
CA GLN A 40 8.97 -1.77 -5.71
C GLN A 40 7.83 -1.16 -4.89
N LEU A 41 7.96 0.10 -4.47
CA LEU A 41 6.91 0.80 -3.73
C LEU A 41 5.60 0.84 -4.53
N LYS A 42 5.68 1.11 -5.84
CA LYS A 42 4.49 1.14 -6.71
C LYS A 42 3.82 -0.22 -6.83
N ALA A 43 4.59 -1.30 -6.88
CA ALA A 43 4.05 -2.67 -6.89
C ALA A 43 3.36 -3.04 -5.55
N VAL A 44 3.94 -2.62 -4.42
CA VAL A 44 3.33 -2.82 -3.10
C VAL A 44 2.06 -2.00 -2.96
N GLU A 45 2.05 -0.76 -3.44
CA GLU A 45 0.89 0.11 -3.40
C GLU A 45 -0.28 -0.46 -4.21
N THR A 46 -0.04 -0.93 -5.43
CA THR A 46 -1.10 -1.53 -6.26
C THR A 46 -1.66 -2.80 -5.63
N ALA A 47 -0.81 -3.69 -5.11
CA ALA A 47 -1.23 -4.90 -4.42
C ALA A 47 -2.05 -4.57 -3.15
N SER A 48 -1.64 -3.55 -2.40
CA SER A 48 -2.34 -3.10 -1.19
C SER A 48 -3.69 -2.49 -1.51
N ARG A 49 -3.79 -1.67 -2.56
CA ARG A 49 -5.07 -1.10 -3.03
C ARG A 49 -6.04 -2.18 -3.49
N GLN A 50 -5.57 -3.22 -4.17
CA GLN A 50 -6.40 -4.36 -4.56
C GLN A 50 -6.96 -5.11 -3.35
N ARG A 51 -6.10 -5.41 -2.37
CA ARG A 51 -6.53 -6.05 -1.11
C ARG A 51 -7.56 -5.20 -0.37
N LEU A 52 -7.31 -3.89 -0.28
CA LEU A 52 -8.24 -2.97 0.34
C LEU A 52 -9.60 -2.97 -0.36
N ALA A 53 -9.63 -2.96 -1.69
CA ALA A 53 -10.88 -3.02 -2.45
C ALA A 53 -11.67 -4.31 -2.19
N ILE A 54 -10.99 -5.46 -2.09
CA ILE A 54 -11.60 -6.75 -1.78
C ILE A 54 -12.20 -6.74 -0.37
N GLU A 55 -11.45 -6.28 0.63
CA GLU A 55 -11.95 -6.24 2.02
C GLU A 55 -13.08 -5.22 2.20
N VAL A 56 -13.02 -4.07 1.53
CA VAL A 56 -14.13 -3.10 1.52
C VAL A 56 -15.38 -3.70 0.88
N ALA A 57 -15.25 -4.45 -0.22
CA ALA A 57 -16.38 -5.13 -0.84
C ALA A 57 -16.96 -6.21 0.11
N ARG A 58 -16.10 -6.95 0.80
CA ARG A 58 -16.50 -7.96 1.79
C ARG A 58 -17.20 -7.34 3.00
N LEU A 59 -16.74 -6.19 3.47
CA LEU A 59 -17.37 -5.44 4.55
C LEU A 59 -18.75 -4.94 4.13
N LYS A 60 -18.88 -4.33 2.93
CA LYS A 60 -20.17 -3.89 2.40
C LYS A 60 -21.16 -5.06 2.27
N ALA A 61 -20.70 -6.22 1.81
CA ALA A 61 -21.54 -7.40 1.73
C ALA A 61 -22.04 -7.85 3.12
N GLN A 62 -21.18 -7.80 4.14
CA GLN A 62 -21.58 -8.10 5.51
C GLN A 62 -22.54 -7.06 6.09
N GLU A 63 -22.32 -5.79 5.77
CA GLU A 63 -23.16 -4.68 6.25
C GLU A 63 -24.59 -4.78 5.71
N ILE A 64 -24.76 -5.15 4.43
CA ILE A 64 -26.09 -5.43 3.85
C ILE A 64 -26.78 -6.61 4.57
N ILE A 65 -26.03 -7.65 4.95
CA ILE A 65 -26.58 -8.79 5.69
C ILE A 65 -26.98 -8.36 7.12
N LEU A 66 -26.15 -7.55 7.77
CA LEU A 66 -26.41 -6.98 9.10
C LEU A 66 -27.61 -6.04 9.09
N GLU A 67 -27.76 -5.22 8.05
CA GLU A 67 -28.88 -4.30 7.88
C GLU A 67 -30.20 -5.08 7.71
N ARG A 68 -30.18 -6.16 6.92
CA ARG A 68 -31.33 -7.09 6.80
C ARG A 68 -31.64 -7.82 8.10
N LEU A 69 -30.62 -8.29 8.83
CA LEU A 69 -30.80 -8.88 10.16
C LEU A 69 -31.35 -7.87 11.17
N ARG A 70 -31.08 -6.57 10.99
CA ARG A 70 -31.56 -5.51 11.90
C ARG A 70 -32.99 -5.07 11.58
N THR A 71 -33.43 -5.16 10.34
CA THR A 71 -34.73 -4.63 9.88
C THR A 71 -35.85 -5.67 9.85
N ASP A 72 -35.54 -6.98 9.90
CA ASP A 72 -36.54 -8.04 9.82
C ASP A 72 -36.50 -8.99 11.05
N PRO A 73 -37.34 -8.75 12.07
CA PRO A 73 -37.38 -9.55 13.30
C PRO A 73 -37.70 -11.03 13.05
N GLU A 74 -38.51 -11.34 12.03
CA GLU A 74 -38.88 -12.74 11.70
C GLU A 74 -37.68 -13.52 11.12
N PHE A 75 -36.78 -12.82 10.41
CA PHE A 75 -35.57 -13.43 9.86
C PHE A 75 -34.54 -13.73 10.96
N VAL A 76 -34.46 -12.91 11.99
CA VAL A 76 -33.61 -13.14 13.18
C VAL A 76 -34.07 -14.38 13.94
N GLU A 77 -35.37 -14.51 14.21
CA GLU A 77 -35.94 -15.70 14.85
C GLU A 77 -35.63 -16.98 14.07
N LYS A 78 -35.84 -16.99 12.75
CA LYS A 78 -35.53 -18.16 11.90
C LYS A 78 -34.05 -18.53 11.94
N THR A 79 -33.15 -17.56 11.88
CA THR A 79 -31.71 -17.80 11.81
C THR A 79 -31.16 -18.29 13.16
N LEU A 80 -31.65 -17.74 14.27
CA LEU A 80 -31.32 -18.20 15.62
C LEU A 80 -31.90 -19.59 15.89
N ARG A 81 -33.12 -19.88 15.41
CA ARG A 81 -33.71 -21.22 15.53
C ARG A 81 -32.95 -22.26 14.71
N ALA A 82 -32.50 -21.92 13.50
CA ALA A 82 -31.74 -22.84 12.64
C ALA A 82 -30.32 -23.10 13.14
N ARG A 83 -29.66 -22.10 13.76
CA ARG A 83 -28.24 -22.19 14.12
C ARG A 83 -28.02 -22.54 15.59
N TRP A 84 -28.93 -22.13 16.47
CA TRP A 84 -28.79 -22.26 17.93
C TRP A 84 -29.94 -23.07 18.55
N GLY A 85 -31.08 -23.26 17.87
CA GLY A 85 -32.18 -24.11 18.36
C GLY A 85 -32.97 -23.55 19.56
N PHE A 86 -32.71 -22.31 19.96
CA PHE A 86 -33.10 -21.80 21.29
C PHE A 86 -34.29 -20.84 21.36
N VAL A 87 -35.07 -20.57 20.29
CA VAL A 87 -36.07 -19.48 20.32
C VAL A 87 -37.50 -19.94 20.04
N LYS A 88 -38.42 -19.68 20.98
CA LYS A 88 -39.88 -19.90 20.85
C LYS A 88 -40.53 -18.64 20.23
N SER A 89 -41.63 -18.79 19.49
CA SER A 89 -42.30 -17.66 18.81
C SER A 89 -42.70 -16.57 19.80
N GLY A 90 -42.24 -15.32 19.58
CA GLY A 90 -42.65 -14.15 20.37
C GLY A 90 -41.72 -13.76 21.52
N GLU A 91 -40.48 -14.26 21.55
CA GLU A 91 -39.48 -13.88 22.54
C GLU A 91 -38.71 -12.61 22.14
N VAL A 92 -38.60 -11.65 23.06
CA VAL A 92 -37.85 -10.40 22.85
C VAL A 92 -36.37 -10.63 23.17
N ILE A 93 -35.53 -10.69 22.15
CA ILE A 93 -34.09 -10.87 22.31
C ILE A 93 -33.42 -9.50 22.51
N TYR A 94 -32.93 -9.25 23.72
CA TYR A 94 -32.13 -8.08 24.03
C TYR A 94 -30.68 -8.28 23.58
N ARG A 95 -30.22 -7.41 22.66
CA ARG A 95 -28.80 -7.30 22.32
C ARG A 95 -28.16 -6.26 23.24
N PHE A 96 -27.26 -6.69 24.13
CA PHE A 96 -26.44 -5.78 24.92
C PHE A 96 -25.28 -5.27 24.05
N PRO A 97 -25.08 -3.94 23.95
CA PRO A 97 -23.84 -3.39 23.43
C PRO A 97 -22.73 -3.60 24.48
N GLU A 98 -21.58 -4.16 24.06
CA GLU A 98 -20.31 -4.03 24.80
C GLU A 98 -19.72 -2.63 24.62
#